data_AF-A0A6P8IHS9-F1
#
_entry.id   AF-A0A6P8IHS9-F1
#
_cell.length_a   1.000
_cell.length_b   1.000
_cell.length_c   1.000
_cell.angle_alpha   90.00
_cell.angle_beta   90.00
_cell.angle_gamma   90.00
#
_symmetry.space_group_name_H-M   'P 1'
#
loop_
_entity.id
_entity.type
_entity.pdbx_description
1 polymer ?
#
loop_
_entity_poly.entity_id
_entity_poly.type
_entity_poly.pdbx_seq_one_letter_code
_entity_poly.pdbx_strand_id
1 'polypeptide(L)'
;MPNSTVVSVDSAGSSGSRRCYTRQYRTINKTSTVDESLFGSPQKTRPRDVQGEEELLLSRKKSPIGKGRSRNPDEPETIQVITKDLIRRLRVPQEDPSGRSIILEGAEFGRIKSASRVLSKEEREAALEELKRRKEELQNQVEERKNYMQYMDLNRKENEKLTDLEQEAKVRSQHLLEKANEQMEEQEDEIKKLNELILNAKCHAIRDAQLIEKVEIKKELLQEDKRLDEMMEVERLKALVEYEEREKAKQEERLEGAKVLRDQIKDNEQYRMLEEERKDQETVAMLQYLDKLQVEDMENLIKKKEVQKSLMKDVAKANEEIQRQREVKKQQEVMEEVKVMEYLKQKAEREEAYQKELEKARIEKEKEIARLRAQQERAKDVQAEKDALRAKRNQEEAEREWRKKEKEENEKKMRTEAMLKAARENQVKNKEHFLAVQAARDRAEFERVLKAQEEQKVKDEESDQVASIRRHQYADEVRQQIREKEKDRVHARNAFFEEGIKLDQEAKARKQKLDDIKRRKLHELKHAGVPDKYCNEVARRIEAPPPSLSRLY
;
A
#
# COMPACT_ATOMS: atom_id res chain seq x y z
N MET A 1 36.25 -15.41 -8.43
CA MET A 1 34.92 -15.40 -9.06
C MET A 1 34.00 -14.49 -8.25
N PRO A 2 33.80 -13.22 -8.66
CA PRO A 2 32.86 -12.31 -8.01
C PRO A 2 31.76 -11.82 -8.98
N ASN A 3 30.50 -12.19 -8.74
CA ASN A 3 29.35 -11.53 -9.38
C ASN A 3 28.67 -10.61 -8.36
N SER A 4 29.02 -9.32 -8.41
CA SER A 4 28.33 -8.26 -7.68
C SER A 4 27.42 -7.51 -8.66
N THR A 5 26.12 -7.82 -8.65
CA THR A 5 25.16 -7.18 -9.57
C THR A 5 24.67 -5.86 -9.00
N VAL A 6 25.14 -4.76 -9.57
CA VAL A 6 24.52 -3.43 -9.39
C VAL A 6 23.23 -3.38 -10.21
N VAL A 7 22.17 -2.78 -9.65
CA VAL A 7 20.95 -2.42 -10.40
C VAL A 7 20.71 -0.93 -10.21
N SER A 8 20.64 -0.20 -11.33
CA SER A 8 20.48 1.25 -11.35
C SER A 8 19.02 1.67 -11.14
N VAL A 9 18.83 2.92 -10.72
CA VAL A 9 17.53 3.60 -10.71
C VAL A 9 17.37 4.35 -12.04
N ASP A 10 16.35 4.01 -12.82
CA ASP A 10 15.96 4.76 -14.02
C ASP A 10 14.82 5.74 -13.73
N SER A 11 14.73 6.83 -14.50
CA SER A 11 13.74 7.89 -14.33
C SER A 11 13.48 8.65 -15.64
N ALA A 12 12.25 8.56 -16.19
CA ALA A 12 11.66 9.55 -17.11
C ALA A 12 10.21 9.16 -17.49
N GLY A 13 9.42 10.15 -17.96
CA GLY A 13 8.28 9.91 -18.86
C GLY A 13 6.88 10.18 -18.29
N SER A 14 6.41 11.43 -18.36
CA SER A 14 5.01 11.79 -18.09
C SER A 14 4.18 11.85 -19.38
N SER A 15 2.94 11.35 -19.37
CA SER A 15 1.82 11.90 -20.16
C SER A 15 0.48 11.19 -19.90
N GLY A 16 -0.64 11.88 -20.15
CA GLY A 16 -1.88 11.25 -20.63
C GLY A 16 -2.99 10.97 -19.60
N SER A 17 -3.87 11.97 -19.40
CA SER A 17 -5.18 11.83 -18.76
C SER A 17 -6.00 10.61 -19.25
N ARG A 18 -6.66 9.90 -18.32
CA ARG A 18 -7.86 9.11 -18.64
C ARG A 18 -8.80 8.93 -17.42
N ARG A 19 -9.92 9.66 -17.39
CA ARG A 19 -11.06 9.38 -16.50
C ARG A 19 -11.95 8.30 -17.14
N CYS A 20 -12.09 7.13 -16.53
CA CYS A 20 -13.09 6.14 -16.96
C CYS A 20 -13.58 5.21 -15.82
N TYR A 21 -14.43 5.78 -14.95
CA TYR A 21 -15.59 5.15 -14.30
C TYR A 21 -15.70 3.61 -14.36
N THR A 22 -15.22 2.93 -13.32
CA THR A 22 -15.38 1.47 -13.14
C THR A 22 -16.78 1.13 -12.65
N ARG A 23 -17.70 0.86 -13.58
CA ARG A 23 -19.10 0.51 -13.25
C ARG A 23 -19.21 -0.95 -12.80
N GLN A 24 -19.07 -1.20 -11.50
CA GLN A 24 -19.38 -2.50 -10.90
C GLN A 24 -20.90 -2.76 -11.00
N TYR A 25 -21.29 -3.90 -11.57
CA TYR A 25 -22.69 -4.30 -11.69
C TYR A 25 -23.17 -4.96 -10.41
N ARG A 26 -24.04 -4.28 -9.66
CA ARG A 26 -24.74 -4.86 -8.49
C ARG A 26 -25.92 -5.69 -8.98
N THR A 27 -25.82 -7.01 -8.90
CA THR A 27 -26.93 -7.93 -9.22
C THR A 27 -28.03 -7.80 -8.18
N ILE A 28 -29.22 -7.33 -8.57
CA ILE A 28 -30.30 -6.98 -7.62
C ILE A 28 -31.32 -8.10 -7.38
N ASN A 29 -31.55 -9.01 -8.33
CA ASN A 29 -32.46 -10.15 -8.15
C ASN A 29 -32.00 -11.40 -8.93
N LYS A 30 -32.45 -12.58 -8.51
CA LYS A 30 -32.11 -13.90 -9.11
C LYS A 30 -33.26 -14.59 -9.87
N THR A 31 -34.43 -13.95 -9.96
CA THR A 31 -35.64 -14.53 -10.56
C THR A 31 -36.24 -13.56 -11.59
N SER A 32 -36.31 -13.98 -12.85
CA SER A 32 -36.89 -13.21 -13.95
C SER A 32 -38.36 -13.58 -14.17
N THR A 33 -39.27 -12.93 -13.44
CA THR A 33 -40.69 -12.91 -13.81
C THR A 33 -40.91 -11.77 -14.80
N VAL A 34 -40.87 -12.10 -16.09
CA VAL A 34 -41.29 -11.20 -17.19
C VAL A 34 -42.77 -11.46 -17.45
N ASP A 35 -43.57 -10.39 -17.47
CA ASP A 35 -44.97 -10.46 -17.88
C ASP A 35 -45.06 -10.30 -19.40
N GLU A 36 -45.30 -11.41 -20.10
CA GLU A 36 -45.37 -11.43 -21.58
C GLU A 36 -46.70 -10.91 -22.14
N SER A 37 -47.65 -10.47 -21.31
CA SER A 37 -48.94 -9.94 -21.77
C SER A 37 -48.88 -8.54 -22.40
N LEU A 38 -47.74 -7.82 -22.27
CA LEU A 38 -47.66 -6.39 -22.55
C LEU A 38 -47.46 -5.98 -24.03
N PHE A 39 -47.32 -6.94 -24.96
CA PHE A 39 -47.14 -6.65 -26.39
C PHE A 39 -48.12 -7.44 -27.27
N GLY A 40 -49.19 -6.76 -27.71
CA GLY A 40 -50.19 -7.34 -28.60
C GLY A 40 -49.63 -7.74 -29.96
N SER A 41 -49.83 -8.99 -30.35
CA SER A 41 -49.37 -9.54 -31.64
C SER A 41 -50.31 -9.14 -32.80
N PRO A 42 -49.78 -8.62 -33.92
CA PRO A 42 -50.61 -8.14 -35.03
C PRO A 42 -51.09 -9.28 -35.93
N GLN A 43 -52.34 -9.19 -36.43
CA GLN A 43 -52.83 -10.11 -37.45
C GLN A 43 -52.04 -10.00 -38.77
N LYS A 44 -51.74 -11.15 -39.38
CA LYS A 44 -51.59 -11.29 -40.84
C LYS A 44 -52.30 -12.53 -41.36
N THR A 45 -52.63 -12.52 -42.64
CA THR A 45 -53.65 -13.37 -43.27
C THR A 45 -53.09 -14.61 -43.98
N ARG A 46 -53.89 -15.70 -43.96
CA ARG A 46 -54.10 -16.79 -44.96
C ARG A 46 -53.06 -16.92 -46.11
N PRO A 47 -52.56 -18.14 -46.39
CA PRO A 47 -53.31 -19.20 -47.13
C PRO A 47 -53.12 -20.62 -46.54
N ARG A 48 -53.68 -21.75 -47.06
CA ARG A 48 -54.89 -22.08 -47.86
C ARG A 48 -55.03 -23.64 -47.97
N ASP A 49 -56.26 -24.16 -47.89
CA ASP A 49 -56.79 -25.52 -48.24
C ASP A 49 -56.17 -26.81 -47.63
N VAL A 50 -57.04 -27.80 -47.31
CA VAL A 50 -57.03 -29.25 -47.75
C VAL A 50 -57.64 -30.24 -46.71
N GLN A 51 -58.82 -30.83 -47.07
CA GLN A 51 -59.38 -32.18 -46.71
C GLN A 51 -59.78 -32.59 -45.26
N GLY A 52 -60.68 -33.60 -45.15
CA GLY A 52 -61.27 -34.22 -43.93
C GLY A 52 -62.64 -33.62 -43.54
N GLU A 53 -63.80 -34.29 -43.41
CA GLU A 53 -64.18 -35.68 -43.02
C GLU A 53 -63.82 -36.00 -41.55
N GLU A 54 -64.70 -36.55 -40.68
CA GLU A 54 -65.96 -37.30 -40.90
C GLU A 54 -67.04 -37.13 -39.79
N GLU A 55 -68.12 -37.91 -39.91
CA GLU A 55 -69.47 -37.93 -39.31
C GLU A 55 -69.71 -38.17 -37.78
N LEU A 56 -70.96 -37.83 -37.34
CA LEU A 56 -71.85 -38.50 -36.34
C LEU A 56 -71.34 -38.72 -34.88
N LEU A 57 -72.11 -38.97 -33.79
CA LEU A 57 -73.55 -39.07 -33.38
C LEU A 57 -73.61 -38.58 -31.88
N LEU A 58 -74.64 -38.54 -31.01
CA LEU A 58 -76.03 -39.04 -30.85
C LEU A 58 -76.93 -37.87 -30.34
N SER A 59 -78.23 -37.74 -30.67
CA SER A 59 -79.45 -38.46 -30.17
C SER A 59 -79.88 -38.13 -28.70
N ARG A 60 -81.16 -37.89 -28.33
CA ARG A 60 -82.47 -37.93 -29.07
C ARG A 60 -83.67 -37.44 -28.19
N LYS A 61 -84.85 -37.20 -28.84
CA LYS A 61 -86.25 -37.09 -28.28
C LYS A 61 -86.56 -35.76 -27.54
N LYS A 62 -87.78 -35.19 -27.53
CA LYS A 62 -89.18 -35.47 -28.03
C LYS A 62 -89.87 -34.07 -28.20
N SER A 63 -91.02 -33.78 -28.84
CA SER A 63 -92.07 -34.46 -29.62
C SER A 63 -92.77 -33.42 -30.55
N PRO A 64 -93.40 -33.79 -31.69
CA PRO A 64 -94.16 -32.87 -32.56
C PRO A 64 -95.70 -33.08 -32.52
N ILE A 65 -96.47 -32.17 -33.13
CA ILE A 65 -97.88 -32.36 -33.55
C ILE A 65 -98.18 -31.51 -34.81
N GLY A 66 -99.02 -32.02 -35.70
CA GLY A 66 -99.58 -31.31 -36.86
C GLY A 66 -101.03 -31.75 -37.12
N LYS A 67 -101.84 -30.94 -37.82
CA LYS A 67 -103.28 -31.21 -38.03
C LYS A 67 -103.60 -31.65 -39.47
N GLY A 68 -104.43 -32.67 -39.59
CA GLY A 68 -105.08 -33.10 -40.85
C GLY A 68 -106.49 -32.54 -41.04
N ARG A 69 -107.10 -32.83 -42.19
CA ARG A 69 -108.44 -32.36 -42.64
C ARG A 69 -109.59 -33.24 -42.13
N SER A 70 -110.80 -32.66 -42.12
CA SER A 70 -112.09 -33.39 -42.27
C SER A 70 -112.76 -33.00 -43.61
N ARG A 71 -113.88 -33.68 -43.97
CA ARG A 71 -114.64 -33.48 -45.23
C ARG A 71 -116.11 -33.91 -45.04
N ASN A 72 -116.98 -33.45 -45.95
CA ASN A 72 -118.35 -33.91 -46.31
C ASN A 72 -119.40 -32.79 -46.16
N PRO A 73 -120.54 -32.80 -46.90
CA PRO A 73 -120.94 -33.71 -47.99
C PRO A 73 -121.08 -33.01 -49.37
N ASP A 74 -121.88 -33.60 -50.28
CA ASP A 74 -122.46 -33.05 -51.53
C ASP A 74 -121.53 -32.77 -52.74
N GLU A 75 -121.10 -33.85 -53.42
CA GLU A 75 -120.61 -33.81 -54.80
C GLU A 75 -121.27 -34.94 -55.64
N PRO A 76 -121.93 -34.65 -56.79
CA PRO A 76 -122.56 -35.66 -57.64
C PRO A 76 -121.56 -36.39 -58.53
N GLU A 77 -122.00 -37.52 -59.11
CA GLU A 77 -121.12 -38.51 -59.74
C GLU A 77 -120.30 -37.97 -60.93
N THR A 78 -119.07 -38.49 -61.04
CA THR A 78 -118.14 -38.18 -62.14
C THR A 78 -117.48 -39.45 -62.66
N ILE A 79 -117.50 -39.63 -63.99
CA ILE A 79 -116.84 -40.74 -64.66
C ILE A 79 -115.45 -40.29 -65.11
N GLN A 80 -114.44 -41.14 -64.91
CA GLN A 80 -113.09 -40.92 -65.45
C GLN A 80 -112.98 -41.55 -66.84
N VAL A 81 -112.67 -40.73 -67.84
CA VAL A 81 -112.37 -41.19 -69.19
C VAL A 81 -110.86 -41.07 -69.41
N ILE A 82 -110.25 -42.18 -69.82
CA ILE A 82 -108.81 -42.29 -70.08
C ILE A 82 -108.61 -42.35 -71.60
N THR A 83 -107.90 -41.37 -72.14
CA THR A 83 -107.32 -41.42 -73.48
C THR A 83 -105.82 -41.16 -73.37
N LYS A 84 -105.03 -41.54 -74.39
CA LYS A 84 -103.56 -41.62 -74.28
C LYS A 84 -102.90 -40.34 -73.76
N ASP A 85 -103.44 -39.18 -74.13
CA ASP A 85 -102.78 -37.88 -73.89
C ASP A 85 -103.49 -36.98 -72.86
N LEU A 86 -104.48 -37.48 -72.09
CA LEU A 86 -104.85 -36.99 -70.75
C LEU A 86 -106.00 -37.80 -70.10
N ILE A 87 -106.01 -37.89 -68.77
CA ILE A 87 -107.16 -38.39 -67.98
C ILE A 87 -108.10 -37.22 -67.68
N ARG A 88 -109.42 -37.37 -67.93
CA ARG A 88 -110.43 -36.33 -67.65
C ARG A 88 -111.54 -36.88 -66.75
N ARG A 89 -111.96 -36.07 -65.77
CA ARG A 89 -113.17 -36.32 -64.95
C ARG A 89 -114.33 -35.57 -65.59
N LEU A 90 -115.37 -36.29 -66.00
CA LEU A 90 -116.58 -35.72 -66.60
C LEU A 90 -117.76 -35.93 -65.64
N ARG A 91 -118.53 -34.85 -65.42
CA ARG A 91 -119.73 -34.84 -64.56
C ARG A 91 -120.93 -35.19 -65.44
N VAL A 92 -121.71 -36.19 -65.06
CA VAL A 92 -122.84 -36.66 -65.87
C VAL A 92 -124.09 -35.83 -65.55
N PRO A 93 -124.72 -35.14 -66.52
CA PRO A 93 -126.05 -34.56 -66.32
C PRO A 93 -127.10 -35.67 -66.33
N GLN A 94 -128.07 -35.61 -65.41
CA GLN A 94 -129.30 -36.39 -65.57
C GLN A 94 -130.26 -35.61 -66.47
N GLU A 95 -130.65 -36.20 -67.59
CA GLU A 95 -131.92 -35.93 -68.25
C GLU A 95 -132.80 -37.18 -68.10
N ASP A 96 -133.93 -37.05 -67.40
CA ASP A 96 -135.07 -37.97 -67.55
C ASP A 96 -136.09 -37.32 -68.51
N PRO A 97 -136.92 -38.11 -69.21
CA PRO A 97 -137.34 -37.76 -70.57
C PRO A 97 -138.59 -36.87 -70.69
N SER A 98 -138.90 -36.51 -71.95
CA SER A 98 -140.03 -35.68 -72.41
C SER A 98 -139.79 -34.16 -72.32
N GLY A 99 -138.86 -33.68 -73.15
CA GLY A 99 -138.53 -32.25 -73.27
C GLY A 99 -139.66 -31.38 -73.85
N ARG A 100 -140.65 -31.01 -73.03
CA ARG A 100 -141.68 -30.00 -73.37
C ARG A 100 -142.35 -29.27 -72.20
N SER A 101 -141.66 -29.10 -71.06
CA SER A 101 -141.99 -28.10 -70.04
C SER A 101 -140.79 -27.78 -69.14
N ILE A 102 -140.79 -26.63 -68.47
CA ILE A 102 -139.78 -26.23 -67.47
C ILE A 102 -140.51 -25.96 -66.14
N ILE A 103 -139.97 -26.49 -65.05
CA ILE A 103 -140.45 -26.25 -63.67
C ILE A 103 -139.28 -25.61 -62.90
N LEU A 104 -139.52 -24.46 -62.26
CA LEU A 104 -138.50 -23.72 -61.51
C LEU A 104 -138.54 -24.07 -60.02
N GLU A 105 -137.36 -24.24 -59.42
CA GLU A 105 -137.23 -24.57 -58.00
C GLU A 105 -137.41 -23.33 -57.10
N GLY A 106 -138.05 -23.51 -55.93
CA GLY A 106 -138.36 -22.42 -55.00
C GLY A 106 -137.13 -21.66 -54.48
N ALA A 107 -135.97 -22.31 -54.39
CA ALA A 107 -134.71 -21.67 -54.00
C ALA A 107 -134.19 -20.71 -55.08
N GLU A 108 -134.30 -21.10 -56.36
CA GLU A 108 -133.94 -20.23 -57.49
C GLU A 108 -134.94 -19.09 -57.65
N PHE A 109 -136.25 -19.36 -57.51
CA PHE A 109 -137.26 -18.30 -57.46
C PHE A 109 -137.00 -17.31 -56.33
N GLY A 110 -136.62 -17.79 -55.13
CA GLY A 110 -136.21 -16.96 -54.00
C GLY A 110 -134.96 -16.12 -54.30
N ARG A 111 -133.93 -16.70 -54.92
CA ARG A 111 -132.71 -15.99 -55.35
C ARG A 111 -132.99 -14.95 -56.44
N ILE A 112 -133.85 -15.25 -57.41
CA ILE A 112 -134.27 -14.31 -58.46
C ILE A 112 -135.09 -13.18 -57.83
N LYS A 113 -135.96 -13.47 -56.86
CA LYS A 113 -136.79 -12.47 -56.15
C LYS A 113 -135.97 -11.57 -55.21
N SER A 114 -134.88 -12.05 -54.62
CA SER A 114 -133.95 -11.22 -53.83
C SER A 114 -132.96 -10.45 -54.70
N ALA A 115 -132.47 -11.02 -55.81
CA ALA A 115 -131.60 -10.33 -56.76
C ALA A 115 -132.34 -9.26 -57.59
N SER A 116 -133.64 -9.43 -57.84
CA SER A 116 -134.49 -8.42 -58.50
C SER A 116 -135.04 -7.36 -57.55
N ARG A 117 -134.97 -7.54 -56.22
CA ARG A 117 -135.12 -6.43 -55.27
C ARG A 117 -133.92 -5.50 -55.41
N VAL A 118 -134.13 -4.39 -56.12
CA VAL A 118 -133.17 -3.29 -56.19
C VAL A 118 -133.03 -2.67 -54.81
N LEU A 119 -132.05 -3.14 -54.05
CA LEU A 119 -131.62 -2.53 -52.78
C LEU A 119 -131.28 -1.06 -53.01
N SER A 120 -131.60 -0.20 -52.03
CA SER A 120 -131.21 1.20 -52.08
C SER A 120 -129.68 1.35 -52.05
N LYS A 121 -129.17 2.54 -52.41
CA LYS A 121 -127.73 2.83 -52.26
C LYS A 121 -127.30 2.68 -50.80
N GLU A 122 -128.10 3.21 -49.89
CA GLU A 122 -127.89 3.18 -48.43
C GLU A 122 -127.85 1.74 -47.89
N GLU A 123 -128.78 0.86 -48.31
CA GLU A 123 -128.79 -0.56 -47.91
C GLU A 123 -127.51 -1.29 -48.37
N ARG A 124 -126.93 -0.91 -49.52
CA ARG A 124 -125.67 -1.48 -50.04
C ARG A 124 -124.43 -0.89 -49.37
N GLU A 125 -124.44 0.41 -49.09
CA GLU A 125 -123.34 1.13 -48.45
C GLU A 125 -123.18 0.68 -46.98
N ALA A 126 -124.29 0.56 -46.22
CA ALA A 126 -124.27 0.03 -44.86
C ALA A 126 -123.72 -1.40 -44.76
N ALA A 127 -124.09 -2.29 -45.70
CA ALA A 127 -123.58 -3.65 -45.74
C ALA A 127 -122.07 -3.72 -46.07
N LEU A 128 -121.57 -2.79 -46.88
CA LEU A 128 -120.13 -2.62 -47.13
C LEU A 128 -119.40 -2.03 -45.92
N GLU A 129 -120.03 -1.14 -45.15
CA GLU A 129 -119.46 -0.56 -43.93
C GLU A 129 -119.36 -1.57 -42.77
N GLU A 130 -120.35 -2.45 -42.57
CA GLU A 130 -120.20 -3.56 -41.62
C GLU A 130 -119.03 -4.49 -41.99
N LEU A 131 -118.87 -4.79 -43.28
CA LEU A 131 -117.77 -5.63 -43.77
C LEU A 131 -116.39 -4.95 -43.63
N LYS A 132 -116.32 -3.62 -43.80
CA LYS A 132 -115.12 -2.83 -43.49
C LYS A 132 -114.82 -2.87 -41.99
N ARG A 133 -115.78 -2.53 -41.13
CA ARG A 133 -115.61 -2.51 -39.67
C ARG A 133 -115.13 -3.85 -39.10
N ARG A 134 -115.76 -4.98 -39.46
CA ARG A 134 -115.30 -6.31 -39.01
C ARG A 134 -113.89 -6.66 -39.50
N LYS A 135 -113.46 -6.11 -40.65
CA LYS A 135 -112.11 -6.28 -41.17
C LYS A 135 -111.10 -5.37 -40.45
N GLU A 136 -111.48 -4.12 -40.16
CA GLU A 136 -110.70 -3.15 -39.39
C GLU A 136 -110.50 -3.65 -37.94
N GLU A 137 -111.53 -4.15 -37.28
CA GLU A 137 -111.46 -4.81 -35.96
C GLU A 137 -110.44 -5.97 -35.95
N LEU A 138 -110.47 -6.83 -36.98
CA LEU A 138 -109.52 -7.93 -37.14
C LEU A 138 -108.08 -7.44 -37.44
N GLN A 139 -107.91 -6.31 -38.13
CA GLN A 139 -106.61 -5.72 -38.37
C GLN A 139 -106.04 -5.09 -37.09
N ASN A 140 -106.85 -4.34 -36.34
CA ASN A 140 -106.48 -3.73 -35.06
C ASN A 140 -105.99 -4.78 -34.05
N GLN A 141 -106.71 -5.91 -33.90
CA GLN A 141 -106.29 -7.00 -33.00
C GLN A 141 -104.96 -7.67 -33.42
N VAL A 142 -104.57 -7.60 -34.70
CA VAL A 142 -103.26 -8.06 -35.18
C VAL A 142 -102.18 -7.00 -34.95
N GLU A 143 -102.51 -5.72 -35.06
CA GLU A 143 -101.58 -4.61 -34.79
C GLU A 143 -101.30 -4.42 -33.30
N GLU A 144 -102.30 -4.52 -32.43
CA GLU A 144 -102.11 -4.57 -30.96
C GLU A 144 -101.14 -5.68 -30.55
N ARG A 145 -101.28 -6.88 -31.14
CA ARG A 145 -100.36 -8.00 -30.90
C ARG A 145 -98.95 -7.76 -31.44
N LYS A 146 -98.80 -7.11 -32.60
CA LYS A 146 -97.49 -6.69 -33.11
C LYS A 146 -96.83 -5.65 -32.20
N ASN A 147 -97.59 -4.65 -31.76
CA ASN A 147 -97.11 -3.56 -30.92
C ASN A 147 -96.71 -4.08 -29.53
N TYR A 148 -97.47 -5.01 -28.96
CA TYR A 148 -97.10 -5.70 -27.72
C TYR A 148 -95.81 -6.52 -27.88
N MET A 149 -95.66 -7.28 -28.97
CA MET A 149 -94.41 -8.01 -29.24
C MET A 149 -93.21 -7.05 -29.40
N GLN A 150 -93.36 -5.95 -30.15
CA GLN A 150 -92.31 -4.93 -30.32
C GLN A 150 -91.93 -4.28 -28.98
N TYR A 151 -92.91 -3.98 -28.13
CA TYR A 151 -92.66 -3.44 -26.79
C TYR A 151 -91.88 -4.43 -25.91
N MET A 152 -92.22 -5.72 -25.95
CA MET A 152 -91.49 -6.76 -25.22
C MET A 152 -90.08 -6.98 -25.79
N ASP A 153 -89.88 -6.88 -27.11
CA ASP A 153 -88.56 -6.95 -27.75
C ASP A 153 -87.68 -5.71 -27.46
N LEU A 154 -88.28 -4.52 -27.27
CA LEU A 154 -87.55 -3.33 -26.81
C LEU A 154 -87.10 -3.48 -25.35
N ASN A 155 -88.02 -3.82 -24.45
CA ASN A 155 -87.71 -4.07 -23.04
C ASN A 155 -86.64 -5.17 -22.87
N ARG A 156 -86.64 -6.18 -23.76
CA ARG A 156 -85.64 -7.25 -23.76
C ARG A 156 -84.23 -6.76 -24.14
N LYS A 157 -84.12 -5.77 -25.05
CA LYS A 157 -82.84 -5.15 -25.44
C LYS A 157 -82.33 -4.19 -24.37
N GLU A 158 -83.21 -3.39 -23.76
CA GLU A 158 -82.82 -2.46 -22.69
C GLU A 158 -82.39 -3.19 -21.41
N ASN A 159 -82.91 -4.40 -21.17
CA ASN A 159 -82.50 -5.28 -20.06
C ASN A 159 -81.52 -6.38 -20.50
N GLU A 160 -80.94 -6.29 -21.71
CA GLU A 160 -79.88 -7.17 -22.15
C GLU A 160 -78.61 -6.83 -21.38
N LYS A 161 -78.07 -7.80 -20.62
CA LYS A 161 -76.89 -7.58 -19.79
C LYS A 161 -75.68 -7.32 -20.68
N LEU A 162 -74.93 -6.25 -20.41
CA LEU A 162 -73.65 -5.97 -21.07
C LEU A 162 -72.81 -7.24 -21.15
N THR A 163 -72.34 -7.55 -22.36
CA THR A 163 -71.43 -8.65 -22.65
C THR A 163 -70.17 -8.53 -21.80
N ASP A 164 -69.53 -9.64 -21.44
CA ASP A 164 -68.31 -9.60 -20.61
C ASP A 164 -67.21 -8.71 -21.23
N LEU A 165 -67.10 -8.67 -22.57
CA LEU A 165 -66.23 -7.76 -23.31
C LEU A 165 -66.59 -6.26 -23.13
N GLU A 166 -67.87 -5.94 -22.97
CA GLU A 166 -68.37 -4.58 -22.74
C GLU A 166 -68.20 -4.18 -21.26
N GLN A 167 -68.31 -5.14 -20.34
CA GLN A 167 -67.96 -4.95 -18.94
C GLN A 167 -66.44 -4.71 -18.78
N GLU A 168 -65.59 -5.51 -19.44
CA GLU A 168 -64.14 -5.25 -19.51
C GLU A 168 -63.82 -3.89 -20.15
N ALA A 169 -64.49 -3.53 -21.26
CA ALA A 169 -64.30 -2.23 -21.89
C ALA A 169 -64.69 -1.07 -20.96
N LYS A 170 -65.74 -1.25 -20.15
CA LYS A 170 -66.16 -0.29 -19.12
C LYS A 170 -65.16 -0.20 -17.97
N VAL A 171 -64.64 -1.32 -17.46
CA VAL A 171 -63.59 -1.30 -16.42
C VAL A 171 -62.31 -0.66 -16.95
N ARG A 172 -61.91 -0.94 -18.19
CA ARG A 172 -60.76 -0.31 -18.85
C ARG A 172 -60.95 1.19 -19.06
N SER A 173 -62.15 1.64 -19.43
CA SER A 173 -62.43 3.08 -19.59
C SER A 173 -62.56 3.81 -18.25
N GLN A 174 -63.12 3.17 -17.22
CA GLN A 174 -63.14 3.69 -15.85
C GLN A 174 -61.70 3.82 -15.31
N HIS A 175 -60.87 2.79 -15.40
CA HIS A 175 -59.47 2.87 -14.97
C HIS A 175 -58.66 3.93 -15.75
N LEU A 176 -58.95 4.12 -17.04
CA LEU A 176 -58.32 5.18 -17.85
C LEU A 176 -58.79 6.58 -17.45
N LEU A 177 -60.06 6.75 -17.06
CA LEU A 177 -60.60 8.00 -16.52
C LEU A 177 -60.07 8.30 -15.11
N GLU A 178 -60.01 7.30 -14.23
CA GLU A 178 -59.40 7.38 -12.89
C GLU A 178 -57.94 7.82 -13.02
N LYS A 179 -57.16 7.14 -13.86
CA LYS A 179 -55.76 7.48 -14.11
C LYS A 179 -55.57 8.86 -14.78
N ALA A 180 -56.52 9.31 -15.59
CA ALA A 180 -56.51 10.66 -16.13
C ALA A 180 -56.79 11.71 -15.04
N ASN A 181 -57.70 11.42 -14.10
CA ASN A 181 -57.98 12.28 -12.94
C ASN A 181 -56.78 12.32 -11.99
N GLU A 182 -56.19 11.17 -11.63
CA GLU A 182 -54.92 11.08 -10.87
C GLU A 182 -53.84 11.96 -11.49
N GLN A 183 -53.70 11.94 -12.82
CA GLN A 183 -52.73 12.78 -13.54
C GLN A 183 -53.10 14.26 -13.58
N MET A 184 -54.37 14.65 -13.44
CA MET A 184 -54.73 16.07 -13.25
C MET A 184 -54.48 16.52 -11.81
N GLU A 185 -54.80 15.67 -10.82
CA GLU A 185 -54.52 15.91 -9.40
C GLU A 185 -53.00 16.04 -9.15
N GLU A 186 -52.16 15.16 -9.72
CA GLU A 186 -50.70 15.30 -9.71
C GLU A 186 -50.19 16.59 -10.40
N GLN A 187 -51.01 17.22 -11.24
CA GLN A 187 -50.68 18.51 -11.87
C GLN A 187 -51.15 19.73 -11.06
N GLU A 188 -51.85 19.57 -9.94
CA GLU A 188 -52.14 20.69 -9.05
C GLU A 188 -50.87 21.16 -8.31
N ASP A 189 -50.65 22.47 -8.25
CA ASP A 189 -49.41 23.04 -7.69
C ASP A 189 -49.26 22.80 -6.17
N GLU A 190 -50.36 22.57 -5.45
CA GLU A 190 -50.33 22.15 -4.05
C GLU A 190 -49.84 20.70 -3.90
N ILE A 191 -50.30 19.79 -4.78
CA ILE A 191 -49.86 18.38 -4.79
C ILE A 191 -48.42 18.26 -5.28
N LYS A 192 -47.98 19.06 -6.26
CA LYS A 192 -46.56 19.18 -6.64
C LYS A 192 -45.68 19.61 -5.46
N LYS A 193 -46.10 20.61 -4.69
CA LYS A 193 -45.38 21.11 -3.51
C LYS A 193 -45.37 20.08 -2.37
N LEU A 194 -46.45 19.33 -2.19
CA LEU A 194 -46.52 18.20 -1.26
C LEU A 194 -45.59 17.06 -1.69
N ASN A 195 -45.51 16.76 -2.99
CA ASN A 195 -44.55 15.82 -3.56
C ASN A 195 -43.09 16.27 -3.40
N GLU A 196 -42.80 17.57 -3.50
CA GLU A 196 -41.48 18.14 -3.16
C GLU A 196 -41.13 17.92 -1.69
N LEU A 197 -42.06 18.15 -0.77
CA LEU A 197 -41.87 17.91 0.67
C LEU A 197 -41.66 16.41 0.97
N ILE A 198 -42.42 15.52 0.31
CA ILE A 198 -42.25 14.06 0.43
C ILE A 198 -40.89 13.61 -0.13
N LEU A 199 -40.44 14.17 -1.25
CA LEU A 199 -39.13 13.87 -1.82
C LEU A 199 -38.01 14.34 -0.89
N ASN A 200 -38.11 15.56 -0.36
CA ASN A 200 -37.18 16.07 0.64
C ASN A 200 -37.14 15.17 1.89
N ALA A 201 -38.30 14.77 2.44
CA ALA A 201 -38.37 13.86 3.58
C ALA A 201 -37.70 12.51 3.30
N LYS A 202 -37.89 11.92 2.12
CA LYS A 202 -37.18 10.71 1.67
C LYS A 202 -35.66 10.93 1.59
N CYS A 203 -35.22 12.06 1.05
CA CYS A 203 -33.80 12.42 0.99
C CYS A 203 -33.18 12.67 2.38
N HIS A 204 -33.95 13.19 3.35
CA HIS A 204 -33.54 13.31 4.74
C HIS A 204 -33.37 11.93 5.40
N ALA A 205 -34.36 11.05 5.31
CA ALA A 205 -34.25 9.69 5.85
C ALA A 205 -33.05 8.90 5.30
N ILE A 206 -32.76 9.03 3.99
CA ILE A 206 -31.58 8.44 3.36
C ILE A 206 -30.28 9.08 3.89
N ARG A 207 -30.24 10.41 4.04
CA ARG A 207 -29.08 11.13 4.60
C ARG A 207 -28.77 10.71 6.03
N ASP A 208 -29.80 10.54 6.85
CA ASP A 208 -29.67 10.19 8.26
C ASP A 208 -29.19 8.74 8.42
N ALA A 209 -29.69 7.82 7.59
CA ALA A 209 -29.14 6.45 7.48
C ALA A 209 -27.66 6.45 7.05
N GLN A 210 -27.30 7.21 6.02
CA GLN A 210 -25.90 7.39 5.59
C GLN A 210 -25.01 8.03 6.69
N LEU A 211 -25.60 8.82 7.58
CA LEU A 211 -24.88 9.41 8.72
C LEU A 211 -24.56 8.34 9.76
N ILE A 212 -25.49 7.42 10.03
CA ILE A 212 -25.30 6.26 10.90
C ILE A 212 -24.23 5.33 10.30
N GLU A 213 -24.39 4.90 9.04
CA GLU A 213 -23.39 4.07 8.32
C GLU A 213 -21.99 4.69 8.40
N LYS A 214 -21.87 6.00 8.21
CA LYS A 214 -20.59 6.73 8.27
C LYS A 214 -19.99 6.81 9.68
N VAL A 215 -20.81 6.75 10.74
CA VAL A 215 -20.34 6.67 12.13
C VAL A 215 -19.90 5.23 12.45
N GLU A 216 -20.60 4.22 11.94
CA GLU A 216 -20.25 2.81 12.09
C GLU A 216 -18.94 2.47 11.37
N ILE A 217 -18.79 2.85 10.10
CA ILE A 217 -17.54 2.69 9.32
C ILE A 217 -16.36 3.37 10.03
N LYS A 218 -16.56 4.56 10.62
CA LYS A 218 -15.52 5.25 11.40
C LYS A 218 -15.15 4.50 12.68
N LYS A 219 -16.12 3.86 13.33
CA LYS A 219 -15.90 3.08 14.55
C LYS A 219 -15.14 1.79 14.26
N GLU A 220 -15.51 1.09 13.18
CA GLU A 220 -14.81 -0.11 12.71
C GLU A 220 -13.37 0.21 12.29
N LEU A 221 -13.17 1.29 11.51
CA LEU A 221 -11.84 1.74 11.09
C LEU A 221 -10.96 2.09 12.30
N LEU A 222 -11.49 2.81 13.29
CA LEU A 222 -10.80 3.11 14.55
C LEU A 222 -10.54 1.86 15.43
N GLN A 223 -11.29 0.78 15.24
CA GLN A 223 -11.03 -0.51 15.91
C GLN A 223 -9.91 -1.29 15.21
N GLU A 224 -9.85 -1.29 13.88
CA GLU A 224 -8.76 -1.93 13.14
C GLU A 224 -7.45 -1.12 13.26
N ASP A 225 -7.50 0.23 13.26
CA ASP A 225 -6.34 1.09 13.55
C ASP A 225 -5.71 0.71 14.91
N LYS A 226 -6.52 0.60 15.97
CA LYS A 226 -6.05 0.16 17.30
C LYS A 226 -5.44 -1.23 17.30
N ARG A 227 -6.03 -2.16 16.54
CA ARG A 227 -5.52 -3.53 16.40
C ARG A 227 -4.18 -3.55 15.64
N LEU A 228 -3.99 -2.66 14.67
CA LEU A 228 -2.71 -2.45 13.99
C LEU A 228 -1.67 -1.85 14.94
N ASP A 229 -2.04 -0.84 15.74
CA ASP A 229 -1.18 -0.27 16.79
C ASP A 229 -0.76 -1.33 17.82
N GLU A 230 -1.70 -2.16 18.30
CA GLU A 230 -1.43 -3.28 19.22
C GLU A 230 -0.48 -4.32 18.61
N MET A 231 -0.63 -4.65 17.32
CA MET A 231 0.29 -5.56 16.63
C MET A 231 1.68 -4.94 16.44
N MET A 232 1.77 -3.65 16.09
CA MET A 232 3.07 -2.94 15.98
C MET A 232 3.77 -2.84 17.34
N GLU A 233 3.04 -2.60 18.43
CA GLU A 233 3.61 -2.59 19.78
C GLU A 233 4.11 -3.99 20.20
N VAL A 234 3.38 -5.05 19.86
CA VAL A 234 3.82 -6.44 20.06
C VAL A 234 5.09 -6.76 19.25
N GLU A 235 5.22 -6.27 18.01
CA GLU A 235 6.44 -6.41 17.22
C GLU A 235 7.61 -5.58 17.78
N ARG A 236 7.35 -4.36 18.25
CA ARG A 236 8.34 -3.50 18.92
C ARG A 236 8.86 -4.16 20.20
N LEU A 237 7.98 -4.77 20.99
CA LEU A 237 8.35 -5.49 22.22
C LEU A 237 9.15 -6.76 21.91
N LYS A 238 8.78 -7.55 20.88
CA LYS A 238 9.58 -8.70 20.42
C LYS A 238 10.99 -8.26 20.00
N ALA A 239 11.10 -7.22 19.18
CA ALA A 239 12.39 -6.71 18.73
C ALA A 239 13.28 -6.26 19.91
N LEU A 240 12.71 -5.62 20.93
CA LEU A 240 13.43 -5.28 22.15
C LEU A 240 13.90 -6.51 22.93
N VAL A 241 13.06 -7.55 23.07
CA VAL A 241 13.46 -8.82 23.71
C VAL A 241 14.62 -9.47 22.94
N GLU A 242 14.56 -9.54 21.61
CA GLU A 242 15.69 -10.05 20.82
C GLU A 242 16.97 -9.22 20.97
N TYR A 243 16.87 -7.89 21.12
CA TYR A 243 18.03 -7.05 21.42
C TYR A 243 18.61 -7.31 22.82
N GLU A 244 17.75 -7.49 23.83
CA GLU A 244 18.19 -7.91 25.16
C GLU A 244 18.86 -9.29 25.14
N GLU A 245 18.32 -10.26 24.41
CA GLU A 245 18.91 -11.60 24.25
C GLU A 245 20.29 -11.53 23.57
N ARG A 246 20.43 -10.72 22.52
CA ARG A 246 21.73 -10.48 21.87
C ARG A 246 22.76 -9.82 22.80
N GLU A 247 22.36 -8.87 23.65
CA GLU A 247 23.28 -8.27 24.62
C GLU A 247 23.57 -9.19 25.82
N LYS A 248 22.62 -10.02 26.26
CA LYS A 248 22.84 -11.08 27.26
C LYS A 248 23.87 -12.08 26.75
N ALA A 249 23.72 -12.59 25.53
CA ALA A 249 24.68 -13.50 24.90
C ALA A 249 26.10 -12.88 24.80
N LYS A 250 26.24 -11.64 24.31
CA LYS A 250 27.53 -10.93 24.31
C LYS A 250 28.11 -10.72 25.70
N GLN A 251 27.27 -10.54 26.71
CA GLN A 251 27.71 -10.38 28.10
C GLN A 251 28.18 -11.71 28.70
N GLU A 252 27.56 -12.83 28.31
CA GLU A 252 28.01 -14.19 28.63
C GLU A 252 29.35 -14.50 27.94
N GLU A 253 29.50 -14.23 26.64
CA GLU A 253 30.78 -14.33 25.92
C GLU A 253 31.91 -13.52 26.61
N ARG A 254 31.63 -12.28 27.02
CA ARG A 254 32.58 -11.44 27.79
C ARG A 254 32.93 -12.07 29.14
N LEU A 255 31.95 -12.66 29.84
CA LEU A 255 32.17 -13.32 31.12
C LEU A 255 32.98 -14.62 30.96
N GLU A 256 32.81 -15.35 29.86
CA GLU A 256 33.61 -16.53 29.54
C GLU A 256 35.05 -16.18 29.15
N GLY A 257 35.24 -15.18 28.27
CA GLY A 257 36.57 -14.62 28.00
C GLY A 257 37.27 -14.13 29.28
N ALA A 258 36.53 -13.49 30.19
CA ALA A 258 37.06 -13.07 31.49
C ALA A 258 37.35 -14.23 32.47
N LYS A 259 36.69 -15.39 32.35
CA LYS A 259 37.08 -16.61 33.08
C LYS A 259 38.42 -17.13 32.52
N VAL A 260 38.49 -17.35 31.21
CA VAL A 260 39.70 -17.86 30.52
C VAL A 260 40.92 -16.99 30.81
N LEU A 261 40.80 -15.66 30.80
CA LEU A 261 41.89 -14.76 31.15
C LEU A 261 42.32 -14.87 32.63
N ARG A 262 41.38 -15.06 33.57
CA ARG A 262 41.72 -15.28 34.99
C ARG A 262 42.43 -16.61 35.19
N ASP A 263 42.01 -17.65 34.49
CA ASP A 263 42.59 -18.98 34.61
C ASP A 263 43.99 -18.99 33.98
N GLN A 264 44.19 -18.35 32.82
CA GLN A 264 45.53 -18.07 32.28
C GLN A 264 46.42 -17.26 33.23
N ILE A 265 45.89 -16.30 34.00
CA ILE A 265 46.66 -15.57 35.01
C ILE A 265 47.11 -16.52 36.13
N LYS A 266 46.21 -17.34 36.68
CA LYS A 266 46.56 -18.35 37.71
C LYS A 266 47.60 -19.35 37.20
N ASP A 267 47.48 -19.81 35.96
CA ASP A 267 48.42 -20.75 35.36
C ASP A 267 49.80 -20.11 35.24
N ASN A 268 49.88 -18.87 34.78
CA ASN A 268 51.14 -18.11 34.72
C ASN A 268 51.73 -17.83 36.12
N GLU A 269 50.90 -17.54 37.13
CA GLU A 269 51.32 -17.41 38.52
C GLU A 269 51.88 -18.73 39.06
N GLN A 270 51.24 -19.87 38.79
CA GLN A 270 51.74 -21.20 39.16
C GLN A 270 53.05 -21.55 38.45
N TYR A 271 53.16 -21.31 37.13
CA TYR A 271 54.42 -21.50 36.40
C TYR A 271 55.54 -20.63 36.98
N ARG A 272 55.25 -19.38 37.36
CA ARG A 272 56.22 -18.50 37.99
C ARG A 272 56.65 -19.02 39.37
N MET A 273 55.72 -19.46 40.21
CA MET A 273 56.05 -20.07 41.52
C MET A 273 56.96 -21.29 41.33
N LEU A 274 56.65 -22.17 40.38
CA LEU A 274 57.48 -23.35 40.07
C LEU A 274 58.87 -22.96 39.52
N GLU A 275 58.99 -21.87 38.76
CA GLU A 275 60.29 -21.38 38.28
C GLU A 275 61.12 -20.70 39.38
N GLU A 276 60.47 -20.05 40.34
CA GLU A 276 61.11 -19.51 41.55
C GLU A 276 61.56 -20.66 42.48
N GLU A 277 60.72 -21.66 42.74
CA GLU A 277 61.12 -22.90 43.45
C GLU A 277 62.29 -23.63 42.78
N ARG A 278 62.33 -23.68 41.43
CA ARG A 278 63.44 -24.31 40.70
C ARG A 278 64.76 -23.54 40.87
N LYS A 279 64.70 -22.20 40.89
CA LYS A 279 65.88 -21.35 41.16
C LYS A 279 66.36 -21.50 42.61
N ASP A 280 65.45 -21.62 43.57
CA ASP A 280 65.81 -21.89 44.96
C ASP A 280 66.49 -23.27 45.09
N GLN A 281 65.99 -24.30 44.41
CA GLN A 281 66.66 -25.61 44.34
C GLN A 281 68.05 -25.53 43.69
N GLU A 282 68.20 -24.79 42.59
CA GLU A 282 69.49 -24.56 41.93
C GLU A 282 70.49 -23.81 42.83
N THR A 283 70.04 -22.78 43.57
CA THR A 283 70.92 -22.04 44.50
C THR A 283 71.30 -22.87 45.72
N VAL A 284 70.39 -23.66 46.29
CA VAL A 284 70.70 -24.60 47.39
C VAL A 284 71.70 -25.67 46.93
N ALA A 285 71.54 -26.22 45.72
CA ALA A 285 72.51 -27.16 45.15
C ALA A 285 73.89 -26.51 44.92
N MET A 286 73.93 -25.25 44.46
CA MET A 286 75.18 -24.50 44.30
C MET A 286 75.86 -24.19 45.63
N LEU A 287 75.11 -23.82 46.67
CA LEU A 287 75.64 -23.62 48.03
C LEU A 287 76.23 -24.92 48.59
N GLN A 288 75.51 -26.05 48.49
CA GLN A 288 76.02 -27.36 48.89
C GLN A 288 77.27 -27.81 48.12
N TYR A 289 77.48 -27.32 46.89
CA TYR A 289 78.69 -27.56 46.12
C TYR A 289 79.87 -26.68 46.59
N LEU A 290 79.60 -25.39 46.89
CA LEU A 290 80.58 -24.48 47.48
C LEU A 290 81.04 -24.93 48.87
N ASP A 291 80.12 -25.41 49.71
CA ASP A 291 80.43 -25.94 51.05
C ASP A 291 81.36 -27.17 50.96
N LYS A 292 81.10 -28.09 50.03
CA LYS A 292 81.97 -29.25 49.76
C LYS A 292 83.36 -28.80 49.33
N LEU A 293 83.45 -27.84 48.40
CA LEU A 293 84.73 -27.30 47.95
C LEU A 293 85.52 -26.63 49.09
N GLN A 294 84.84 -25.90 49.99
CA GLN A 294 85.47 -25.34 51.19
C GLN A 294 85.99 -26.41 52.16
N VAL A 295 85.25 -27.51 52.36
CA VAL A 295 85.70 -28.65 53.16
C VAL A 295 86.92 -29.32 52.53
N GLU A 296 86.91 -29.56 51.21
CA GLU A 296 88.05 -30.12 50.47
C GLU A 296 89.28 -29.21 50.55
N ASP A 297 89.14 -27.89 50.42
CA ASP A 297 90.25 -26.94 50.58
C ASP A 297 90.78 -26.90 52.02
N MET A 298 89.90 -26.99 53.02
CA MET A 298 90.30 -27.07 54.43
C MET A 298 91.04 -28.37 54.74
N GLU A 299 90.60 -29.51 54.20
CA GLU A 299 91.37 -30.76 54.27
C GLU A 299 92.73 -30.62 53.56
N ASN A 300 92.77 -30.00 52.38
CA ASN A 300 94.02 -29.78 51.64
C ASN A 300 94.98 -28.85 52.41
N LEU A 301 94.47 -27.87 53.16
CA LEU A 301 95.26 -27.05 54.07
C LEU A 301 95.78 -27.82 55.29
N ILE A 302 95.01 -28.76 55.83
CA ILE A 302 95.45 -29.67 56.90
C ILE A 302 96.58 -30.58 56.39
N LYS A 303 96.35 -31.28 55.27
CA LYS A 303 97.34 -32.16 54.61
C LYS A 303 98.65 -31.41 54.29
N LYS A 304 98.57 -30.16 53.80
CA LYS A 304 99.75 -29.29 53.58
C LYS A 304 100.49 -28.97 54.88
N LYS A 305 99.79 -28.66 55.98
CA LYS A 305 100.38 -28.41 57.31
C LYS A 305 101.02 -29.68 57.91
N GLU A 306 100.49 -30.86 57.63
CA GLU A 306 101.05 -32.13 58.07
C GLU A 306 102.35 -32.47 57.32
N VAL A 307 102.36 -32.31 55.99
CA VAL A 307 103.58 -32.44 55.16
C VAL A 307 104.65 -31.41 55.57
N GLN A 308 104.25 -30.18 55.91
CA GLN A 308 105.19 -29.20 56.46
C GLN A 308 105.77 -29.65 57.82
N LYS A 309 104.94 -30.23 58.70
CA LYS A 309 105.38 -30.75 60.00
C LYS A 309 106.29 -31.98 59.89
N SER A 310 106.09 -32.89 58.93
CA SER A 310 107.02 -34.00 58.71
C SER A 310 108.36 -33.49 58.16
N LEU A 311 108.32 -32.62 57.14
CA LEU A 311 109.53 -32.01 56.58
C LEU A 311 110.37 -31.28 57.64
N MET A 312 109.74 -30.52 58.56
CA MET A 312 110.47 -29.89 59.66
C MET A 312 111.08 -30.89 60.66
N LYS A 313 110.45 -32.04 60.91
CA LYS A 313 111.05 -33.10 61.74
C LYS A 313 112.25 -33.74 61.07
N ASP A 314 112.22 -33.93 59.75
CA ASP A 314 113.32 -34.56 59.02
C ASP A 314 114.51 -33.61 58.83
N VAL A 315 114.25 -32.31 58.63
CA VAL A 315 115.28 -31.26 58.70
C VAL A 315 115.91 -31.17 60.10
N ALA A 316 115.12 -31.35 61.18
CA ALA A 316 115.66 -31.37 62.54
C ALA A 316 116.64 -32.54 62.76
N LYS A 317 116.27 -33.76 62.34
CA LYS A 317 117.16 -34.95 62.41
C LYS A 317 118.47 -34.72 61.64
N ALA A 318 118.40 -34.19 60.42
CA ALA A 318 119.58 -33.91 59.61
C ALA A 318 120.51 -32.88 60.29
N ASN A 319 119.95 -31.85 60.94
CA ASN A 319 120.72 -30.87 61.71
C ASN A 319 121.38 -31.48 62.96
N GLU A 320 120.72 -32.41 63.66
CA GLU A 320 121.34 -33.16 64.76
C GLU A 320 122.50 -34.05 64.28
N GLU A 321 122.36 -34.71 63.14
CA GLU A 321 123.43 -35.52 62.55
C GLU A 321 124.64 -34.66 62.14
N ILE A 322 124.40 -33.47 61.59
CA ILE A 322 125.45 -32.48 61.30
C ILE A 322 126.13 -31.99 62.58
N GLN A 323 125.41 -31.82 63.70
CA GLN A 323 126.02 -31.50 65.00
C GLN A 323 126.93 -32.63 65.48
N ARG A 324 126.45 -33.87 65.53
CA ARG A 324 127.26 -35.04 65.96
C ARG A 324 128.53 -35.20 65.10
N GLN A 325 128.44 -34.96 63.79
CA GLN A 325 129.61 -34.99 62.89
C GLN A 325 130.63 -33.85 63.17
N ARG A 326 130.19 -32.70 63.70
CA ARG A 326 131.10 -31.61 64.11
C ARG A 326 131.81 -31.92 65.43
N GLU A 327 131.11 -32.56 66.37
CA GLU A 327 131.67 -32.95 67.67
C GLU A 327 132.78 -33.99 67.52
N VAL A 328 132.58 -34.99 66.66
CA VAL A 328 133.61 -36.00 66.33
C VAL A 328 134.86 -35.36 65.73
N LYS A 329 134.72 -34.35 64.85
CA LYS A 329 135.87 -33.64 64.27
C LYS A 329 136.66 -32.85 65.31
N LYS A 330 135.98 -32.14 66.22
CA LYS A 330 136.65 -31.45 67.33
C LYS A 330 137.45 -32.38 68.23
N GLN A 331 136.96 -33.61 68.46
CA GLN A 331 137.69 -34.62 69.22
C GLN A 331 138.95 -35.14 68.49
N GLN A 332 138.99 -35.06 67.16
CA GLN A 332 140.19 -35.36 66.37
C GLN A 332 141.18 -34.19 66.40
N GLU A 333 140.70 -32.95 66.21
CA GLU A 333 141.50 -31.72 66.25
C GLU A 333 142.30 -31.59 67.57
N VAL A 334 141.65 -31.78 68.73
CA VAL A 334 142.32 -31.74 70.06
C VAL A 334 143.42 -32.80 70.22
N MET A 335 143.28 -33.96 69.58
CA MET A 335 144.27 -35.06 69.62
C MET A 335 145.48 -34.83 68.68
N GLU A 336 145.42 -33.80 67.85
CA GLU A 336 146.51 -33.31 67.00
C GLU A 336 147.19 -32.08 67.63
N GLU A 337 146.44 -31.15 68.21
CA GLU A 337 146.97 -29.96 68.90
C GLU A 337 147.99 -30.30 70.01
N VAL A 338 147.71 -31.34 70.82
CA VAL A 338 148.64 -31.80 71.88
C VAL A 338 150.01 -32.18 71.32
N LYS A 339 150.08 -32.76 70.12
CA LYS A 339 151.34 -33.18 69.48
C LYS A 339 152.08 -32.01 68.81
N VAL A 340 151.36 -30.95 68.45
CA VAL A 340 151.94 -29.74 67.84
C VAL A 340 152.56 -28.82 68.89
N MET A 341 151.96 -28.73 70.08
CA MET A 341 152.43 -27.88 71.19
C MET A 341 153.86 -28.20 71.66
N GLU A 342 154.24 -29.48 71.72
CA GLU A 342 155.59 -29.88 72.15
C GLU A 342 156.67 -29.52 71.11
N TYR A 343 156.32 -29.52 69.82
CA TYR A 343 157.23 -29.19 68.72
C TYR A 343 157.46 -27.67 68.55
N LEU A 344 156.40 -26.86 68.68
CA LEU A 344 156.50 -25.40 68.49
C LEU A 344 157.39 -24.71 69.54
N LYS A 345 157.43 -25.26 70.77
CA LYS A 345 158.16 -24.67 71.90
C LYS A 345 159.69 -24.62 71.71
N GLN A 346 160.23 -25.42 70.77
CA GLN A 346 161.66 -25.44 70.42
C GLN A 346 161.98 -24.68 69.11
N LYS A 347 160.97 -24.08 68.46
CA LYS A 347 161.08 -23.42 67.16
C LYS A 347 160.89 -21.89 67.24
N ALA A 348 159.99 -21.42 68.11
CA ALA A 348 159.68 -19.99 68.28
C ALA A 348 160.94 -19.12 68.53
N GLU A 349 161.87 -19.60 69.35
CA GLU A 349 163.11 -18.91 69.75
C GLU A 349 164.11 -18.65 68.60
N ARG A 350 163.84 -19.12 67.38
CA ARG A 350 164.66 -18.84 66.17
C ARG A 350 163.95 -18.02 65.09
N GLU A 351 162.63 -17.84 65.15
CA GLU A 351 161.86 -17.24 64.04
C GLU A 351 161.53 -15.76 64.25
N GLU A 352 161.65 -15.25 65.48
CA GLU A 352 161.45 -13.81 65.80
C GLU A 352 162.46 -12.90 65.06
N ALA A 353 163.62 -13.43 64.69
CA ALA A 353 164.64 -12.72 63.91
C ALA A 353 164.30 -12.58 62.40
N TYR A 354 163.40 -13.40 61.84
CA TYR A 354 163.19 -13.49 60.39
C TYR A 354 161.92 -12.76 59.90
N GLN A 355 160.97 -12.44 60.78
CA GLN A 355 159.66 -11.90 60.36
C GLN A 355 159.66 -10.45 59.83
N LYS A 356 160.80 -9.75 59.82
CA LYS A 356 160.89 -8.36 59.32
C LYS A 356 161.11 -8.23 57.81
N GLU A 357 161.28 -9.32 57.05
CA GLU A 357 161.56 -9.24 55.60
C GLU A 357 160.38 -9.59 54.67
N LEU A 358 159.35 -10.31 55.14
CA LEU A 358 158.40 -11.00 54.24
C LEU A 358 157.07 -10.28 53.93
N GLU A 359 156.85 -9.05 54.39
CA GLU A 359 155.61 -8.28 54.08
C GLU A 359 155.39 -8.03 52.57
N LYS A 360 156.45 -8.16 51.76
CA LYS A 360 156.42 -7.96 50.29
C LYS A 360 155.58 -8.99 49.54
N ALA A 361 155.20 -10.12 50.15
CA ALA A 361 154.45 -11.20 49.52
C ALA A 361 152.93 -10.96 49.35
N ARG A 362 152.36 -9.87 49.89
CA ARG A 362 150.90 -9.61 49.84
C ARG A 362 150.36 -9.20 48.46
N ILE A 363 151.21 -8.72 47.54
CA ILE A 363 150.77 -7.98 46.33
C ILE A 363 150.31 -8.88 45.17
N GLU A 364 150.63 -10.18 45.17
CA GLU A 364 150.34 -11.05 44.02
C GLU A 364 148.90 -11.59 43.94
N LYS A 365 148.16 -11.69 45.05
CA LYS A 365 146.89 -12.45 45.08
C LYS A 365 145.60 -11.67 44.79
N GLU A 366 145.66 -10.34 44.61
CA GLU A 366 144.46 -9.56 44.26
C GLU A 366 144.10 -9.59 42.76
N LYS A 367 145.06 -9.93 41.87
CA LYS A 367 144.90 -9.75 40.42
C LYS A 367 144.03 -10.79 39.71
N GLU A 368 143.79 -11.96 40.30
CA GLU A 368 142.97 -13.01 39.65
C GLU A 368 141.46 -12.83 39.88
N ILE A 369 141.05 -12.33 41.05
CA ILE A 369 139.63 -12.27 41.45
C ILE A 369 138.85 -11.19 40.66
N ALA A 370 139.52 -10.13 40.19
CA ALA A 370 138.89 -9.06 39.42
C ALA A 370 138.41 -9.51 38.02
N ARG A 371 139.09 -10.49 37.40
CA ARG A 371 138.90 -10.81 35.97
C ARG A 371 137.59 -11.54 35.67
N LEU A 372 137.10 -12.36 36.60
CA LEU A 372 135.92 -13.23 36.37
C LEU A 372 134.57 -12.52 36.59
N ARG A 373 134.50 -11.43 37.37
CA ARG A 373 133.23 -10.68 37.58
C ARG A 373 132.86 -9.82 36.37
N ALA A 374 133.82 -9.07 35.82
CA ALA A 374 133.60 -8.12 34.73
C ALA A 374 133.10 -8.76 33.41
N GLN A 375 133.16 -10.09 33.29
CA GLN A 375 132.69 -10.84 32.12
C GLN A 375 131.24 -11.33 32.24
N GLN A 376 130.64 -11.31 33.44
CA GLN A 376 129.27 -11.79 33.70
C GLN A 376 128.20 -10.69 33.73
N GLU A 377 128.55 -9.45 34.13
CA GLU A 377 127.58 -8.32 34.11
C GLU A 377 127.17 -7.97 32.67
N ARG A 378 128.15 -7.74 31.79
CA ARG A 378 127.94 -7.37 30.37
C ARG A 378 127.05 -8.34 29.59
N ALA A 379 126.98 -9.61 30.00
CA ALA A 379 126.10 -10.60 29.39
C ALA A 379 124.62 -10.46 29.81
N LYS A 380 124.35 -9.91 31.00
CA LYS A 380 123.00 -9.63 31.50
C LYS A 380 122.46 -8.31 30.96
N ASP A 381 123.28 -7.26 30.94
CA ASP A 381 122.87 -5.93 30.48
C ASP A 381 122.41 -5.95 29.01
N VAL A 382 123.19 -6.61 28.14
CA VAL A 382 122.88 -6.78 26.70
C VAL A 382 121.60 -7.59 26.44
N GLN A 383 121.13 -8.38 27.40
CA GLN A 383 119.84 -9.07 27.32
C GLN A 383 118.69 -8.17 27.82
N ALA A 384 118.91 -7.45 28.92
CA ALA A 384 117.94 -6.48 29.44
C ALA A 384 117.61 -5.36 28.44
N GLU A 385 118.61 -4.82 27.73
CA GLU A 385 118.40 -3.82 26.67
C GLU A 385 117.53 -4.34 25.52
N LYS A 386 117.74 -5.59 25.08
CA LYS A 386 116.97 -6.21 24.00
C LYS A 386 115.51 -6.41 24.37
N ASP A 387 115.23 -6.79 25.62
CA ASP A 387 113.87 -7.04 26.08
C ASP A 387 113.15 -5.73 26.45
N ALA A 388 113.86 -4.69 26.90
CA ALA A 388 113.33 -3.32 26.98
C ALA A 388 112.95 -2.75 25.59
N LEU A 389 113.77 -2.99 24.56
CA LEU A 389 113.44 -2.62 23.17
C LEU A 389 112.24 -3.40 22.62
N ARG A 390 112.05 -4.65 23.03
CA ARG A 390 110.88 -5.46 22.67
C ARG A 390 109.61 -4.93 23.34
N ALA A 391 109.68 -4.62 24.63
CA ALA A 391 108.57 -4.06 25.40
C ALA A 391 108.04 -2.75 24.80
N LYS A 392 108.94 -1.82 24.41
CA LYS A 392 108.55 -0.57 23.75
C LYS A 392 107.81 -0.77 22.44
N ARG A 393 108.29 -1.65 21.55
CA ARG A 393 107.61 -1.94 20.27
C ARG A 393 106.21 -2.52 20.48
N ASN A 394 106.06 -3.48 21.41
CA ASN A 394 104.76 -4.05 21.74
C ASN A 394 103.80 -3.00 22.31
N GLN A 395 104.29 -2.06 23.13
CA GLN A 395 103.48 -0.95 23.65
C GLN A 395 103.06 0.01 22.52
N GLU A 396 103.97 0.41 21.63
CA GLU A 396 103.64 1.26 20.48
C GLU A 396 102.70 0.57 19.47
N GLU A 397 102.81 -0.75 19.28
CA GLU A 397 101.92 -1.52 18.43
C GLU A 397 100.52 -1.64 19.03
N ALA A 398 100.41 -1.97 20.32
CA ALA A 398 99.14 -1.97 21.04
C ALA A 398 98.48 -0.58 21.03
N GLU A 399 99.24 0.50 21.22
CA GLU A 399 98.74 1.87 21.22
C GLU A 399 98.36 2.36 19.79
N ARG A 400 99.06 1.90 18.74
CA ARG A 400 98.67 2.12 17.34
C ARG A 400 97.41 1.34 16.96
N GLU A 401 97.23 0.12 17.45
CA GLU A 401 95.98 -0.62 17.27
C GLU A 401 94.82 -0.02 18.07
N TRP A 402 95.06 0.42 19.30
CA TRP A 402 94.04 1.01 20.15
C TRP A 402 93.47 2.30 19.54
N ARG A 403 94.32 3.24 19.11
CA ARG A 403 93.88 4.45 18.38
C ARG A 403 93.14 4.13 17.07
N LYS A 404 93.53 3.07 16.36
CA LYS A 404 92.80 2.61 15.15
C LYS A 404 91.40 2.10 15.51
N LYS A 405 91.27 1.25 16.52
CA LYS A 405 90.00 0.67 16.99
C LYS A 405 89.07 1.76 17.52
N GLU A 406 89.58 2.69 18.34
CA GLU A 406 88.86 3.88 18.79
C GLU A 406 88.33 4.72 17.61
N LYS A 407 89.20 5.04 16.64
CA LYS A 407 88.80 5.81 15.46
C LYS A 407 87.75 5.07 14.62
N GLU A 408 87.92 3.77 14.39
CA GLU A 408 86.94 2.96 13.67
C GLU A 408 85.60 2.87 14.39
N GLU A 409 85.59 2.72 15.72
CA GLU A 409 84.36 2.76 16.50
C GLU A 409 83.68 4.13 16.43
N ASN A 410 84.45 5.22 16.51
CA ASN A 410 83.89 6.56 16.38
C ASN A 410 83.34 6.80 14.96
N GLU A 411 84.04 6.37 13.92
CA GLU A 411 83.51 6.40 12.55
C GLU A 411 82.25 5.53 12.38
N LYS A 412 82.16 4.36 13.04
CA LYS A 412 80.95 3.53 13.04
C LYS A 412 79.79 4.23 13.76
N LYS A 413 80.02 4.83 14.94
CA LYS A 413 79.04 5.61 15.71
C LYS A 413 78.53 6.83 14.91
N MET A 414 79.43 7.62 14.33
CA MET A 414 79.08 8.76 13.47
C MET A 414 78.26 8.33 12.23
N ARG A 415 78.56 7.16 11.62
CA ARG A 415 77.78 6.62 10.50
C ARG A 415 76.38 6.17 10.93
N THR A 416 76.23 5.52 12.08
CA THR A 416 74.91 5.12 12.60
C THR A 416 74.08 6.33 13.03
N GLU A 417 74.68 7.33 13.66
CA GLU A 417 74.01 8.59 14.02
C GLU A 417 73.56 9.37 12.78
N ALA A 418 74.39 9.47 11.74
CA ALA A 418 74.02 10.09 10.47
C ALA A 418 72.87 9.34 9.78
N MET A 419 72.89 8.01 9.79
CA MET A 419 71.80 7.17 9.26
C MET A 419 70.49 7.37 10.05
N LEU A 420 70.54 7.39 11.39
CA LEU A 420 69.39 7.64 12.25
C LEU A 420 68.83 9.06 12.07
N LYS A 421 69.70 10.05 11.86
CA LYS A 421 69.29 11.43 11.55
C LYS A 421 68.58 11.51 10.19
N ALA A 422 69.16 10.92 9.14
CA ALA A 422 68.54 10.87 7.81
C ALA A 422 67.19 10.11 7.84
N ALA A 423 67.08 9.02 8.60
CA ALA A 423 65.83 8.29 8.79
C ALA A 423 64.76 9.16 9.49
N ARG A 424 65.14 9.92 10.53
CA ARG A 424 64.22 10.88 11.19
C ARG A 424 63.81 12.02 10.26
N GLU A 425 64.74 12.60 9.49
CA GLU A 425 64.42 13.65 8.51
C GLU A 425 63.45 13.15 7.43
N ASN A 426 63.62 11.91 6.95
CA ASN A 426 62.67 11.30 6.01
C ASN A 426 61.32 10.98 6.68
N GLN A 427 61.30 10.55 7.94
CA GLN A 427 60.05 10.34 8.70
C GLN A 427 59.27 11.66 8.88
N VAL A 428 59.97 12.76 9.18
CA VAL A 428 59.39 14.10 9.28
C VAL A 428 58.82 14.54 7.92
N LYS A 429 59.61 14.49 6.84
CA LYS A 429 59.16 14.86 5.48
C LYS A 429 57.95 14.04 5.02
N ASN A 430 57.91 12.73 5.32
CA ASN A 430 56.77 11.88 5.00
C ASN A 430 55.52 12.26 5.81
N LYS A 431 55.66 12.63 7.08
CA LYS A 431 54.56 13.12 7.92
C LYS A 431 54.05 14.50 7.46
N GLU A 432 54.95 15.41 7.11
CA GLU A 432 54.64 16.73 6.54
C GLU A 432 53.90 16.58 5.20
N HIS A 433 54.37 15.69 4.32
CA HIS A 433 53.70 15.39 3.05
C HIS A 433 52.30 14.80 3.26
N PHE A 434 52.13 13.84 4.18
CA PHE A 434 50.82 13.28 4.50
C PHE A 434 49.85 14.35 5.03
N LEU A 435 50.30 15.21 5.95
CA LEU A 435 49.51 16.33 6.47
C LEU A 435 49.15 17.36 5.38
N ALA A 436 50.07 17.63 4.45
CA ALA A 436 49.81 18.52 3.31
C ALA A 436 48.80 17.93 2.33
N VAL A 437 48.89 16.62 2.03
CA VAL A 437 47.91 15.90 1.19
C VAL A 437 46.54 15.84 1.86
N GLN A 438 46.48 15.60 3.18
CA GLN A 438 45.23 15.65 3.94
C GLN A 438 44.62 17.06 3.90
N ALA A 439 45.39 18.10 4.23
CA ALA A 439 44.89 19.48 4.18
C ALA A 439 44.47 19.93 2.77
N ALA A 440 45.10 19.42 1.71
CA ALA A 440 44.67 19.65 0.33
C ALA A 440 43.36 18.93 0.00
N ARG A 441 43.18 17.70 0.49
CA ARG A 441 41.93 16.93 0.37
C ARG A 441 40.78 17.62 1.12
N ASP A 442 41.00 18.00 2.37
CA ASP A 442 40.00 18.63 3.23
C ASP A 442 39.52 19.96 2.61
N ARG A 443 40.43 20.73 2.00
CA ARG A 443 40.09 21.93 1.19
C ARG A 443 39.25 21.59 -0.03
N ALA A 444 39.63 20.57 -0.80
CA ALA A 444 38.88 20.17 -2.00
C ALA A 444 37.48 19.60 -1.67
N GLU A 445 37.32 18.96 -0.52
CA GLU A 445 36.01 18.52 -0.02
C GLU A 445 35.18 19.72 0.49
N PHE A 446 35.79 20.69 1.20
CA PHE A 446 35.15 21.94 1.60
C PHE A 446 34.70 22.79 0.41
N GLU A 447 35.53 22.98 -0.61
CA GLU A 447 35.17 23.68 -1.86
C GLU A 447 34.03 22.99 -2.61
N ARG A 448 33.96 21.65 -2.57
CA ARG A 448 32.83 20.90 -3.15
C ARG A 448 31.54 21.16 -2.38
N VAL A 449 31.60 21.20 -1.05
CA VAL A 449 30.45 21.52 -0.19
C VAL A 449 29.97 22.96 -0.41
N LEU A 450 30.88 23.94 -0.50
CA LEU A 450 30.52 25.32 -0.82
C LEU A 450 29.82 25.43 -2.18
N LYS A 451 30.37 24.83 -3.24
CA LYS A 451 29.74 24.84 -4.58
C LYS A 451 28.36 24.18 -4.56
N ALA A 452 28.17 23.09 -3.83
CA ALA A 452 26.87 22.46 -3.66
C ALA A 452 25.87 23.35 -2.89
N GLN A 453 26.33 24.13 -1.90
CA GLN A 453 25.51 25.11 -1.18
C GLN A 453 25.15 26.32 -2.04
N GLU A 454 26.09 26.83 -2.85
CA GLU A 454 25.84 27.91 -3.82
C GLU A 454 24.84 27.47 -4.89
N GLU A 455 25.04 26.27 -5.47
CA GLU A 455 24.08 25.67 -6.40
C GLU A 455 22.69 25.47 -5.79
N GLN A 456 22.61 25.01 -4.55
CA GLN A 456 21.32 24.83 -3.86
C GLN A 456 20.64 26.18 -3.63
N LYS A 457 21.38 27.18 -3.14
CA LYS A 457 20.88 28.54 -2.93
C LYS A 457 20.34 29.17 -4.22
N VAL A 458 21.01 28.96 -5.37
CA VAL A 458 20.52 29.42 -6.67
C VAL A 458 19.24 28.68 -7.08
N LYS A 459 19.16 27.35 -6.91
CA LYS A 459 17.94 26.57 -7.19
C LYS A 459 16.77 26.99 -6.29
N ASP A 460 17.03 27.29 -5.03
CA ASP A 460 16.05 27.80 -4.08
C ASP A 460 15.55 29.19 -4.52
N GLU A 461 16.46 30.13 -4.86
CA GLU A 461 16.13 31.47 -5.38
C GLU A 461 15.35 31.43 -6.71
N GLU A 462 15.68 30.52 -7.63
CA GLU A 462 14.91 30.27 -8.85
C GLU A 462 13.50 29.74 -8.52
N SER A 463 13.40 28.80 -7.59
CA SER A 463 12.11 28.23 -7.17
C SER A 463 11.19 29.29 -6.52
N ASP A 464 11.76 30.20 -5.74
CA ASP A 464 11.03 31.27 -5.08
C ASP A 464 10.62 32.38 -6.05
N GLN A 465 11.44 32.66 -7.07
CA GLN A 465 11.07 33.52 -8.20
C GLN A 465 9.89 32.93 -8.99
N VAL A 466 9.95 31.64 -9.34
CA VAL A 466 8.84 30.94 -10.02
C VAL A 466 7.59 30.91 -9.16
N ALA A 467 7.70 30.66 -7.85
CA ALA A 467 6.59 30.73 -6.92
C ALA A 467 6.03 32.17 -6.81
N SER A 468 6.88 33.19 -6.82
CA SER A 468 6.48 34.60 -6.80
C SER A 468 5.71 34.99 -8.07
N ILE A 469 6.18 34.59 -9.25
CA ILE A 469 5.50 34.81 -10.53
C ILE A 469 4.12 34.15 -10.52
N ARG A 470 4.01 32.89 -10.06
CA ARG A 470 2.72 32.19 -9.92
C ARG A 470 1.78 32.90 -8.93
N ARG A 471 2.29 33.42 -7.81
CA ARG A 471 1.49 34.21 -6.84
C ARG A 471 0.94 35.49 -7.48
N HIS A 472 1.71 36.18 -8.32
CA HIS A 472 1.25 37.37 -9.04
C HIS A 472 0.22 37.03 -10.12
N GLN A 473 0.47 36.00 -10.94
CA GLN A 473 -0.47 35.51 -11.95
C GLN A 473 -1.83 35.15 -11.33
N TYR A 474 -1.83 34.36 -10.24
CA TYR A 474 -3.05 34.00 -9.51
C TYR A 474 -3.77 35.22 -8.92
N ALA A 475 -3.03 36.22 -8.40
CA ALA A 475 -3.64 37.45 -7.91
C ALA A 475 -4.32 38.26 -9.03
N ASP A 476 -3.76 38.28 -10.24
CA ASP A 476 -4.35 38.94 -11.40
C ASP A 476 -5.52 38.16 -12.02
N GLU A 477 -5.50 36.82 -12.00
CA GLU A 477 -6.66 35.97 -12.28
C GLU A 477 -7.82 36.26 -11.32
N VAL A 478 -7.56 36.34 -10.01
CA VAL A 478 -8.58 36.70 -9.00
C VAL A 478 -9.10 38.12 -9.23
N ARG A 479 -8.24 39.10 -9.54
CA ARG A 479 -8.64 40.46 -9.94
C ARG A 479 -9.48 40.47 -11.22
N GLN A 480 -9.27 39.53 -12.14
CA GLN A 480 -10.11 39.37 -13.34
C GLN A 480 -11.48 38.78 -12.98
N GLN A 481 -11.54 37.68 -12.21
CA GLN A 481 -12.79 37.07 -11.76
C GLN A 481 -13.68 38.04 -10.96
N ILE A 482 -13.08 38.92 -10.14
CA ILE A 482 -13.81 39.98 -9.42
C ILE A 482 -14.44 40.98 -10.40
N ARG A 483 -13.68 41.44 -11.41
CA ARG A 483 -14.18 42.36 -12.46
C ARG A 483 -15.25 41.72 -13.34
N GLU A 484 -15.16 40.42 -13.59
CA GLU A 484 -16.17 39.65 -14.35
C GLU A 484 -17.47 39.52 -13.54
N LYS A 485 -17.40 39.04 -12.29
CA LYS A 485 -18.58 38.99 -11.41
C LYS A 485 -19.21 40.36 -11.14
N GLU A 486 -18.42 41.44 -11.14
CA GLU A 486 -18.97 42.79 -11.07
C GLU A 486 -19.72 43.19 -12.35
N LYS A 487 -19.19 42.88 -13.54
CA LYS A 487 -19.92 43.06 -14.80
C LYS A 487 -21.20 42.24 -14.82
N ASP A 488 -21.17 40.98 -14.40
CA ASP A 488 -22.35 40.11 -14.34
C ASP A 488 -23.42 40.67 -13.40
N ARG A 489 -23.01 41.17 -12.22
CA ARG A 489 -23.89 41.85 -11.27
C ARG A 489 -24.51 43.12 -11.86
N VAL A 490 -23.74 43.91 -12.61
CA VAL A 490 -24.26 45.09 -13.32
C VAL A 490 -25.21 44.69 -14.45
N HIS A 491 -24.90 43.64 -15.22
CA HIS A 491 -25.75 43.14 -16.29
C HIS A 491 -27.06 42.56 -15.75
N ALA A 492 -27.05 41.79 -14.66
CA ALA A 492 -28.24 41.27 -14.00
C ALA A 492 -29.12 42.41 -13.46
N ARG A 493 -28.51 43.44 -12.86
CA ARG A 493 -29.20 44.67 -12.42
C ARG A 493 -29.84 45.39 -13.61
N ASN A 494 -29.12 45.54 -14.73
CA ASN A 494 -29.65 46.21 -15.92
C ASN A 494 -30.79 45.40 -16.55
N ALA A 495 -30.65 44.07 -16.67
CA ALA A 495 -31.71 43.18 -17.18
C ALA A 495 -32.99 43.28 -16.34
N PHE A 496 -32.88 43.31 -15.01
CA PHE A 496 -34.02 43.53 -14.11
C PHE A 496 -34.71 44.89 -14.36
N PHE A 497 -33.95 45.96 -14.59
CA PHE A 497 -34.53 47.25 -14.98
C PHE A 497 -35.17 47.23 -16.37
N GLU A 498 -34.60 46.51 -17.34
CA GLU A 498 -35.20 46.33 -18.67
C GLU A 498 -36.49 45.51 -18.60
N GLU A 499 -36.56 44.46 -17.79
CA GLU A 499 -37.77 43.68 -17.54
C GLU A 499 -38.84 44.54 -16.85
N GLY A 500 -38.46 45.33 -15.85
CA GLY A 500 -39.33 46.35 -15.25
C GLY A 500 -39.88 47.32 -16.30
N ILE A 501 -39.03 47.85 -17.19
CA ILE A 501 -39.44 48.75 -18.28
C ILE A 501 -40.36 48.04 -19.29
N LYS A 502 -40.11 46.76 -19.63
CA LYS A 502 -40.98 45.96 -20.52
C LYS A 502 -42.35 45.74 -19.89
N LEU A 503 -42.43 45.33 -18.63
CA LEU A 503 -43.68 45.19 -17.88
C LEU A 503 -44.45 46.51 -17.79
N ASP A 504 -43.74 47.62 -17.60
CA ASP A 504 -44.34 48.96 -17.53
C ASP A 504 -44.87 49.43 -18.91
N GLN A 505 -44.18 49.07 -20.00
CA GLN A 505 -44.65 49.27 -21.38
C GLN A 505 -45.86 48.41 -21.72
N GLU A 506 -45.87 47.12 -21.34
CA GLU A 506 -47.02 46.23 -21.51
C GLU A 506 -48.23 46.69 -20.69
N ALA A 507 -48.02 47.17 -19.46
CA ALA A 507 -49.07 47.76 -18.63
C ALA A 507 -49.64 49.03 -19.25
N LYS A 508 -48.79 49.90 -19.84
CA LYS A 508 -49.23 51.08 -20.60
C LYS A 508 -50.01 50.70 -21.86
N ALA A 509 -49.56 49.70 -22.62
CA ALA A 509 -50.26 49.19 -23.80
C ALA A 509 -51.61 48.51 -23.45
N ARG A 510 -51.68 47.78 -22.32
CA ARG A 510 -52.95 47.26 -21.78
C ARG A 510 -53.91 48.39 -21.39
N LYS A 511 -53.43 49.43 -20.70
CA LYS A 511 -54.24 50.61 -20.35
C LYS A 511 -54.79 51.31 -21.60
N GLN A 512 -53.93 51.61 -22.59
CA GLN A 512 -54.36 52.21 -23.87
C GLN A 512 -55.44 51.37 -24.58
N LYS A 513 -55.25 50.05 -24.70
CA LYS A 513 -56.26 49.14 -25.29
C LYS A 513 -57.58 49.16 -24.51
N LEU A 514 -57.54 49.18 -23.17
CA LEU A 514 -58.74 49.30 -22.33
C LEU A 514 -59.42 50.67 -22.51
N ASP A 515 -58.66 51.76 -22.54
CA ASP A 515 -59.18 53.12 -22.68
C ASP A 515 -59.78 53.37 -24.07
N ASP A 516 -59.26 52.75 -25.12
CA ASP A 516 -59.92 52.75 -26.44
C ASP A 516 -61.20 51.90 -26.48
N ILE A 517 -61.26 50.76 -25.77
CA ILE A 517 -62.49 49.97 -25.62
C ILE A 517 -63.54 50.75 -24.82
N LYS A 518 -63.12 51.39 -23.71
CA LYS A 518 -63.96 52.29 -22.89
C LYS A 518 -64.53 53.45 -23.73
N ARG A 519 -63.69 54.12 -24.54
CA ARG A 519 -64.11 55.19 -25.46
C ARG A 519 -65.12 54.70 -26.50
N ARG A 520 -64.89 53.54 -27.12
CA ARG A 520 -65.85 52.92 -28.07
C ARG A 520 -67.18 52.64 -27.38
N LYS A 521 -67.19 52.04 -26.19
CA LYS A 521 -68.41 51.75 -25.43
C LYS A 521 -69.14 53.01 -24.96
N LEU A 522 -68.43 54.07 -24.59
CA LEU A 522 -69.05 55.38 -24.31
C LEU A 522 -69.66 56.03 -25.58
N HIS A 523 -69.03 55.87 -26.75
CA HIS A 523 -69.63 56.27 -28.02
C HIS A 523 -70.88 55.44 -28.38
N GLU A 524 -70.82 54.12 -28.23
CA GLU A 524 -71.98 53.24 -28.44
C GLU A 524 -73.17 53.64 -27.56
N LEU A 525 -72.94 53.94 -26.27
CA LEU A 525 -73.98 54.41 -25.34
C LEU A 525 -74.59 55.76 -25.78
N LYS A 526 -73.77 56.69 -26.28
CA LYS A 526 -74.28 57.97 -26.83
C LYS A 526 -75.06 57.77 -28.13
N HIS A 527 -74.60 56.91 -29.04
CA HIS A 527 -75.35 56.57 -30.27
C HIS A 527 -76.64 55.78 -29.99
N ALA A 528 -76.72 55.05 -28.88
CA ALA A 528 -77.94 54.41 -28.39
C ALA A 528 -78.95 55.39 -27.75
N GLY A 529 -78.69 56.70 -27.76
CA GLY A 529 -79.60 57.73 -27.26
C GLY A 529 -79.65 57.89 -25.75
N VAL A 530 -78.70 57.33 -25.00
CA VAL A 530 -78.65 57.47 -23.54
C VAL A 530 -78.30 58.92 -23.15
N PRO A 531 -79.07 59.60 -22.29
CA PRO A 531 -78.80 60.98 -21.91
C PRO A 531 -77.43 61.17 -21.26
N ASP A 532 -76.71 62.23 -21.67
CA ASP A 532 -75.32 62.50 -21.28
C ASP A 532 -75.04 62.45 -19.77
N LYS A 533 -76.03 62.79 -18.93
CA LYS A 533 -75.92 62.69 -17.46
C LYS A 533 -75.44 61.31 -17.01
N TYR A 534 -75.96 60.24 -17.62
CA TYR A 534 -75.62 58.86 -17.27
C TYR A 534 -74.32 58.41 -17.96
N CYS A 535 -74.10 58.79 -19.23
CA CYS A 535 -72.84 58.55 -19.93
C CYS A 535 -71.64 59.16 -19.18
N ASN A 536 -71.81 60.35 -18.60
CA ASN A 536 -70.79 61.04 -17.82
C ASN A 536 -70.57 60.41 -16.43
N GLU A 537 -71.59 59.78 -15.82
CA GLU A 537 -71.38 58.99 -14.61
C GLU A 537 -70.60 57.69 -14.91
N VAL A 538 -70.96 57.00 -16.00
CA VAL A 538 -70.23 55.82 -16.48
C VAL A 538 -68.77 56.18 -16.80
N ALA A 539 -68.52 57.30 -17.48
CA ALA A 539 -67.17 57.81 -17.73
C ALA A 539 -66.37 58.05 -16.43
N ARG A 540 -66.95 58.73 -15.42
CA ARG A 540 -66.28 58.93 -14.12
C ARG A 540 -65.93 57.62 -13.40
N ARG A 541 -66.83 56.62 -13.43
CA ARG A 541 -66.55 55.29 -12.84
C ARG A 541 -65.50 54.50 -13.64
N ILE A 542 -65.27 54.85 -14.90
CA ILE A 542 -64.32 54.24 -15.85
C ILE A 542 -62.93 54.90 -15.81
N GLU A 543 -62.86 56.18 -15.49
CA GLU A 543 -61.62 56.96 -15.32
C GLU A 543 -61.08 56.94 -13.87
N ALA A 544 -61.92 56.58 -12.89
CA ALA A 544 -61.49 56.37 -11.52
C ALA A 544 -60.36 55.32 -11.46
N PRO A 545 -59.22 55.61 -10.81
CA PRO A 545 -58.18 54.60 -10.61
C PRO A 545 -58.72 53.48 -9.72
N PRO A 546 -58.29 52.21 -9.93
CA PRO A 546 -58.66 51.12 -9.04
C PRO A 546 -58.19 51.44 -7.60
N PRO A 547 -58.97 51.08 -6.57
CA PRO A 547 -58.62 51.38 -5.18
C PRO A 547 -57.26 50.77 -4.84
N SER A 548 -56.34 51.60 -4.37
CA SER A 548 -55.00 51.18 -3.99
C SER A 548 -55.07 50.19 -2.84
N LEU A 549 -54.55 48.98 -3.04
CA LEU A 549 -54.53 47.89 -2.03
C LEU A 549 -53.75 48.25 -0.75
N SER A 550 -52.97 49.34 -0.75
CA SER A 550 -52.34 49.98 0.40
C SER A 550 -53.35 50.67 1.36
N ARG A 551 -54.56 50.13 1.49
CA ARG A 551 -55.64 50.62 2.36
C ARG A 551 -56.54 49.50 2.91
N LEU A 552 -56.03 48.27 2.88
CA LEU A 552 -56.69 47.04 3.34
C LEU A 552 -55.86 46.25 4.37
N TYR A 553 -54.80 46.88 4.89
CA TYR A 553 -54.00 46.51 6.05
C TYR A 553 -53.71 47.80 6.85
#